data_AF-A0A8X6SE75-F1
#
_entry.id   AF-A0A8X6SE75-F1
#
_cell.length_a   1.000
_cell.length_b   1.000
_cell.length_c   1.000
_cell.angle_alpha   90.00
_cell.angle_beta   90.00
_cell.angle_gamma   90.00
#
_symmetry.space_group_name_H-M   'P 1'
#
loop_
_entity.id
_entity.type
_entity.pdbx_description
1 polymer ?
#
loop_
_entity_poly.entity_id
_entity_poly.type
_entity_poly.pdbx_seq_one_letter_code
_entity_poly.pdbx_strand_id
1 'polypeptide(L)'
;MALRICSGAFRTSPVKSFYANCNQLPLDLRRRKLSLAYYFKILSVPSNPLQNVYMSTSMKRLYDARPSNIRPFMDRMKLLVSELDLPNVNIQQRNLFLFQPWDTPWFHYINPFADYNGSKHADYVGCGVVIEDIMHGYRLDTSCSVFTAEAVAIYRALQLIDSNMPRKHCIYTDSMSVLEALENYNDRCHAVVCKILDITSRLYSKGFDIVFCWLPSHVGIIGNEPADSVARSATTHLPLAVPLMDMKRIILHHIFMIWQESWSLQLDNKLHSGKPVIGVWPVMPMRRTDVKLTRLRIGHTRFTHRHLLLGEDAPECPSCKVSYTVRHILIDCPVFNNYRITFFNSSHLTLPDLVGEIPYQNLFAFIRRIGFLFLI
;
A
#
# COMPACT_ATOMS: atom_id res chain seq x y z
N MET A 1 18.04 -6.54 13.82
CA MET A 1 19.09 -7.56 13.61
C MET A 1 18.90 -8.33 12.31
N ALA A 2 17.73 -8.96 12.06
CA ALA A 2 17.47 -9.73 10.84
C ALA A 2 17.73 -8.94 9.53
N LEU A 3 17.23 -7.71 9.39
CA LEU A 3 17.44 -6.91 8.17
C LEU A 3 18.92 -6.68 7.85
N ARG A 4 19.79 -6.55 8.85
CA ARG A 4 21.24 -6.39 8.64
C ARG A 4 21.87 -7.68 8.08
N ILE A 5 21.42 -8.84 8.58
CA ILE A 5 21.89 -10.15 8.10
C ILE A 5 21.39 -10.38 6.67
N CYS A 6 20.11 -10.09 6.39
CA CYS A 6 19.53 -10.26 5.06
C CYS A 6 20.21 -9.36 4.03
N SER A 7 20.46 -8.09 4.35
CA SER A 7 21.13 -7.12 3.46
C SER A 7 22.66 -7.21 3.45
N GLY A 8 23.25 -7.98 4.37
CA GLY A 8 24.70 -8.08 4.54
C GLY A 8 25.37 -6.77 4.97
N ALA A 9 24.63 -5.83 5.56
CA ALA A 9 25.18 -4.54 5.98
C ALA A 9 25.97 -4.60 7.30
N PHE A 10 26.87 -3.64 7.50
CA PHE A 10 27.72 -3.56 8.70
C PHE A 10 26.95 -3.06 9.93
N ARG A 11 27.52 -3.32 11.12
CA ARG A 11 26.94 -2.85 12.40
C ARG A 11 26.91 -1.31 12.50
N THR A 12 27.83 -0.64 11.83
CA THR A 12 27.96 0.82 11.75
C THR A 12 27.03 1.46 10.73
N SER A 13 26.32 0.68 9.90
CA SER A 13 25.42 1.23 8.89
C SER A 13 24.12 1.80 9.52
N PRO A 14 23.64 2.98 9.06
CA PRO A 14 22.49 3.66 9.66
C PRO A 14 21.21 2.84 9.57
N VAL A 15 20.46 2.77 10.67
CA VAL A 15 19.25 1.94 10.74
C VAL A 15 18.17 2.40 9.77
N LYS A 16 18.00 3.72 9.62
CA LYS A 16 17.01 4.32 8.69
C LYS A 16 17.26 3.93 7.23
N SER A 17 18.52 3.79 6.82
CA SER A 17 18.86 3.34 5.46
C SER A 17 18.41 1.89 5.20
N PHE A 18 18.38 1.00 6.21
CA PHE A 18 17.87 -0.36 6.01
C PHE A 18 16.37 -0.40 5.80
N TYR A 19 15.64 0.40 6.57
CA TYR A 19 14.20 0.52 6.42
C TYR A 19 13.87 0.96 5.00
N ALA A 20 14.53 2.00 4.50
CA ALA A 20 14.34 2.51 3.14
C ALA A 20 14.78 1.49 2.07
N ASN A 21 15.98 0.91 2.18
CA ASN A 21 16.52 -0.03 1.19
C ASN A 21 15.72 -1.33 1.10
N CYS A 22 15.25 -1.86 2.24
CA CYS A 22 14.50 -3.12 2.29
C CYS A 22 12.99 -2.91 2.12
N ASN A 23 12.55 -1.66 1.94
CA ASN A 23 11.14 -1.24 1.99
C ASN A 23 10.39 -1.82 3.21
N GLN A 24 10.98 -1.69 4.39
CA GLN A 24 10.41 -2.15 5.66
C GLN A 24 10.11 -0.97 6.57
N LEU A 25 8.86 -0.87 7.04
CA LEU A 25 8.47 0.16 7.99
C LEU A 25 9.33 0.12 9.26
N PRO A 26 9.77 1.30 9.76
CA PRO A 26 10.31 1.45 11.11
C PRO A 26 9.40 0.82 12.18
N LEU A 27 9.99 0.29 13.25
CA LEU A 27 9.27 -0.50 14.25
C LEU A 27 8.15 0.28 14.96
N ASP A 28 8.38 1.55 15.26
CA ASP A 28 7.39 2.46 15.84
C ASP A 28 6.19 2.66 14.89
N LEU A 29 6.45 2.97 13.62
CA LEU A 29 5.40 3.13 12.60
C LEU A 29 4.65 1.82 12.34
N ARG A 30 5.35 0.68 12.32
CA ARG A 30 4.74 -0.64 12.22
C ARG A 30 3.83 -0.93 13.42
N ARG A 31 4.24 -0.58 14.64
CA ARG A 31 3.40 -0.71 15.84
C ARG A 31 2.17 0.18 15.76
N ARG A 32 2.30 1.44 15.33
CA ARG A 32 1.17 2.36 15.10
C ARG A 32 0.18 1.78 14.09
N LYS A 33 0.65 1.36 12.91
CA LYS A 33 -0.16 0.70 11.87
C LYS A 33 -0.94 -0.50 12.40
N LEU A 34 -0.26 -1.44 13.06
CA LEU A 34 -0.87 -2.66 13.58
C LEU A 34 -1.88 -2.38 14.69
N SER A 35 -1.56 -1.42 15.58
CA SER A 35 -2.45 -1.04 16.68
C SER A 35 -3.74 -0.39 16.15
N LEU A 36 -3.63 0.52 15.18
CA LEU A 36 -4.78 1.14 14.53
C LEU A 36 -5.61 0.10 13.76
N ALA A 37 -4.97 -0.79 13.00
CA ALA A 37 -5.68 -1.86 12.29
C ALA A 37 -6.44 -2.77 13.25
N TYR A 38 -5.89 -3.02 14.44
CA TYR A 38 -6.58 -3.79 15.49
C TYR A 38 -7.70 -3.01 16.16
N TYR A 39 -7.51 -1.71 16.41
CA TYR A 39 -8.55 -0.81 16.93
C TYR A 39 -9.78 -0.79 16.04
N PHE A 40 -9.62 -0.54 14.74
CA PHE A 40 -10.75 -0.55 13.80
C PHE A 40 -11.34 -1.95 13.62
N LYS A 41 -10.54 -3.02 13.79
CA LYS A 41 -11.07 -4.39 13.85
C LYS A 41 -11.99 -4.60 15.05
N ILE A 42 -11.63 -4.08 16.24
CA ILE A 42 -12.50 -4.10 17.43
C ILE A 42 -13.81 -3.37 17.12
N LEU A 43 -13.74 -2.18 16.52
CA LEU A 43 -14.93 -1.41 16.17
C LEU A 43 -15.83 -2.10 15.13
N SER A 44 -15.28 -2.99 14.31
CA SER A 44 -16.04 -3.78 13.32
C SER A 44 -16.72 -5.03 13.88
N VAL A 45 -16.53 -5.37 15.16
CA VAL A 45 -17.10 -6.59 15.78
C VAL A 45 -17.99 -6.18 16.96
N PRO A 46 -19.33 -6.22 16.82
CA PRO A 46 -20.25 -5.73 17.86
C PRO A 46 -20.13 -6.44 19.21
N SER A 47 -19.75 -7.72 19.18
CA SER A 47 -19.61 -8.57 20.37
C SER A 47 -18.25 -8.45 21.05
N ASN A 48 -17.39 -7.52 20.61
CA ASN A 48 -16.06 -7.39 21.18
C ASN A 48 -16.12 -6.77 22.59
N PRO A 49 -15.55 -7.41 23.63
CA PRO A 49 -15.58 -6.90 24.99
C PRO A 49 -15.00 -5.49 25.16
N LEU A 50 -14.05 -5.10 24.29
CA LEU A 50 -13.38 -3.80 24.36
C LEU A 50 -14.18 -2.66 23.73
N GLN A 51 -15.26 -2.93 23.00
CA GLN A 51 -16.03 -1.90 22.31
C GLN A 51 -16.72 -0.93 23.29
N ASN A 52 -17.15 -1.45 24.45
CA ASN A 52 -17.87 -0.69 25.49
C ASN A 52 -16.98 -0.31 26.68
N VAL A 53 -15.65 -0.47 26.57
CA VAL A 53 -14.73 -0.09 27.63
C VAL A 53 -14.38 1.38 27.48
N TYR A 54 -14.95 2.21 28.35
CA TYR A 54 -14.68 3.65 28.40
C TYR A 54 -13.94 4.02 29.68
N MET A 55 -12.87 4.79 29.53
CA MET A 55 -12.18 5.38 30.67
C MET A 55 -13.03 6.53 31.25
N SER A 56 -13.33 6.46 32.55
CA SER A 56 -14.06 7.50 33.26
C SER A 56 -13.27 8.82 33.28
N THR A 57 -13.97 9.94 33.47
CA THR A 57 -13.35 11.27 33.52
C THR A 57 -12.30 11.38 34.62
N SER A 58 -12.52 10.74 35.78
CA SER A 58 -11.54 10.72 36.88
C SER A 58 -10.27 9.95 36.49
N MET A 59 -10.39 8.79 35.85
CA MET A 59 -9.24 8.04 35.36
C MET A 59 -8.48 8.79 34.27
N LYS A 60 -9.17 9.47 33.35
CA LYS A 60 -8.53 10.34 32.34
C LYS A 60 -7.62 11.38 32.99
N ARG A 61 -8.14 12.13 33.96
CA ARG A 61 -7.37 13.15 34.71
C ARG A 61 -6.14 12.55 35.41
N LEU A 62 -6.24 11.33 35.96
CA LEU A 62 -5.10 10.66 36.60
C LEU A 62 -4.00 10.31 35.60
N TYR A 63 -4.35 9.83 34.40
CA TYR A 63 -3.37 9.56 33.35
C TYR A 63 -2.80 10.84 32.74
N ASP A 64 -3.58 11.91 32.64
CA ASP A 64 -3.11 13.22 32.20
C ASP A 64 -2.08 13.79 33.20
N ALA A 65 -2.31 13.63 34.50
CA ALA A 65 -1.39 14.06 35.56
C ALA A 65 -0.14 13.17 35.71
N ARG A 66 -0.14 11.96 35.13
CA ARG A 66 0.99 11.01 35.19
C ARG A 66 1.30 10.44 33.79
N PRO A 67 1.94 11.22 32.89
CA PRO A 67 2.17 10.81 31.50
C PRO A 67 3.05 9.56 31.33
N SER A 68 3.85 9.21 32.34
CA SER A 68 4.66 7.98 32.35
C SER A 68 3.82 6.70 32.44
N ASN A 69 2.58 6.78 32.94
CA ASN A 69 1.69 5.64 33.03
C ASN A 69 1.04 5.34 31.67
N ILE A 70 1.15 4.09 31.22
CA ILE A 70 0.60 3.66 29.94
C ILE A 70 -0.93 3.62 30.02
N ARG A 71 -1.59 4.47 29.23
CA ARG A 71 -3.06 4.49 29.11
C ARG A 71 -3.61 3.15 28.57
N PRO A 72 -4.87 2.81 28.89
CA PRO A 72 -5.56 1.67 28.28
C PRO A 72 -5.53 1.72 26.75
N PHE A 73 -5.58 0.55 26.11
CA PHE A 73 -5.43 0.43 24.66
C PHE A 73 -6.42 1.31 23.88
N MET A 74 -7.71 1.27 24.20
CA MET A 74 -8.73 2.04 23.48
C MET A 74 -8.49 3.55 23.54
N ASP A 75 -8.08 4.08 24.70
CA ASP A 75 -7.76 5.50 24.86
C ASP A 75 -6.49 5.90 24.11
N ARG A 76 -5.45 5.06 24.12
CA ARG A 76 -4.25 5.30 23.30
C ARG A 76 -4.58 5.36 21.82
N MET A 77 -5.49 4.52 21.35
CA MET A 77 -5.89 4.49 19.94
C MET A 77 -6.75 5.70 19.57
N LYS A 78 -7.66 6.15 20.44
CA LYS A 78 -8.41 7.40 20.22
C LYS A 78 -7.49 8.61 20.11
N LEU A 79 -6.47 8.69 20.97
CA LEU A 79 -5.45 9.75 20.88
C LEU A 79 -4.67 9.66 19.57
N LEU A 80 -4.26 8.46 19.16
CA LEU A 80 -3.53 8.26 17.91
C LEU A 80 -4.39 8.54 16.67
N VAL A 81 -5.69 8.22 16.69
CA VAL A 81 -6.65 8.58 15.64
C VAL A 81 -6.75 10.09 15.49
N SER A 82 -6.79 10.82 16.62
CA SER A 82 -6.79 12.29 16.62
C SER A 82 -5.44 12.89 16.20
N GLU A 83 -4.31 12.31 16.62
CA GLU A 83 -2.95 12.75 16.25
C GLU A 83 -2.73 12.67 14.73
N LEU A 84 -3.29 11.63 14.10
CA LEU A 84 -3.13 11.36 12.68
C LEU A 84 -4.22 11.98 11.80
N ASP A 85 -5.13 12.74 12.41
CA ASP A 85 -6.31 13.32 11.75
C ASP A 85 -7.09 12.29 10.90
N LEU A 86 -7.24 11.08 11.45
CA LEU A 86 -7.96 10.02 10.75
C LEU A 86 -9.46 10.32 10.74
N PRO A 87 -10.16 10.01 9.64
CA PRO A 87 -11.56 10.38 9.48
C PRO A 87 -12.42 9.67 10.53
N ASN A 88 -13.31 10.43 11.18
CA ASN A 88 -14.24 9.90 12.17
C ASN A 88 -15.43 9.22 11.47
N VAL A 89 -15.21 8.00 11.02
CA VAL A 89 -16.20 7.24 10.24
C VAL A 89 -16.83 6.11 11.04
N ASN A 90 -18.09 5.82 10.73
CA ASN A 90 -18.74 4.61 11.22
C ASN A 90 -18.17 3.39 10.48
N ILE A 91 -17.65 2.42 11.23
CA ILE A 91 -17.04 1.21 10.68
C ILE A 91 -18.11 0.17 10.42
N GLN A 92 -18.07 -0.43 9.22
CA GLN A 92 -18.96 -1.51 8.87
C GLN A 92 -18.76 -2.71 9.80
N GLN A 93 -19.85 -3.13 10.43
CA GLN A 93 -19.86 -4.31 11.29
C GLN A 93 -19.70 -5.57 10.44
N ARG A 94 -18.85 -6.50 10.92
CA ARG A 94 -18.60 -7.79 10.28
C ARG A 94 -19.67 -8.78 10.74
N ASN A 95 -20.49 -9.24 9.81
CA ASN A 95 -21.35 -10.40 10.01
C ASN A 95 -20.52 -11.65 9.68
N LEU A 96 -20.18 -12.42 10.71
CA LEU A 96 -19.31 -13.61 10.59
C LEU A 96 -20.01 -14.80 9.91
N PHE A 97 -21.33 -14.73 9.68
CA PHE A 97 -22.14 -15.83 9.13
C PHE A 97 -23.22 -15.27 8.19
N LEU A 98 -22.83 -14.75 7.02
CA LEU A 98 -23.80 -14.33 6.00
C LEU A 98 -24.43 -15.52 5.27
N PHE A 99 -23.72 -16.64 5.21
CA PHE A 99 -24.18 -17.90 4.64
C PHE A 99 -23.75 -19.05 5.56
N GLN A 100 -24.48 -20.16 5.49
CA GLN A 100 -24.12 -21.37 6.23
C GLN A 100 -22.80 -21.92 5.67
N PRO A 101 -21.90 -22.50 6.49
CA PRO A 101 -20.59 -22.96 6.00
C PRO A 101 -20.65 -24.02 4.89
N TRP A 102 -21.76 -24.75 4.78
CA TRP A 102 -22.03 -25.75 3.75
C TRP A 102 -22.74 -25.18 2.51
N ASP A 103 -23.30 -23.97 2.61
CA ASP A 103 -23.92 -23.27 1.49
C ASP A 103 -22.85 -22.40 0.83
N THR A 104 -22.19 -22.93 -0.20
CA THR A 104 -21.26 -22.13 -1.01
C THR A 104 -22.07 -21.38 -2.07
N PRO A 105 -22.25 -20.05 -1.98
CA PRO A 105 -22.87 -19.29 -3.05
C PRO A 105 -22.06 -19.48 -4.33
N TRP A 106 -22.72 -20.01 -5.36
CA TRP A 106 -22.15 -20.10 -6.70
C TRP A 106 -22.37 -18.77 -7.41
N PHE A 107 -21.31 -18.23 -8.01
CA PHE A 107 -21.35 -16.98 -8.76
C PHE A 107 -20.60 -17.16 -10.07
N HIS A 108 -21.16 -16.64 -11.16
CA HIS A 108 -20.54 -16.62 -12.47
C HIS A 108 -20.92 -15.34 -13.21
N TYR A 109 -20.01 -14.86 -14.05
CA TYR A 109 -20.23 -13.70 -14.90
C TYR A 109 -19.70 -13.97 -16.31
N ILE A 110 -20.28 -13.27 -17.29
CA ILE A 110 -19.86 -13.33 -18.68
C ILE A 110 -18.85 -12.21 -18.93
N ASN A 111 -17.76 -12.53 -19.60
CA ASN A 111 -16.78 -11.55 -20.08
C ASN A 111 -16.69 -11.60 -21.61
N PRO A 112 -17.56 -10.88 -22.35
CA PRO A 112 -17.52 -10.84 -23.81
C PRO A 112 -16.26 -10.15 -24.39
N PHE A 113 -15.49 -9.46 -23.54
CA PHE A 113 -14.37 -8.60 -23.92
C PHE A 113 -13.06 -9.09 -23.29
N ALA A 114 -12.89 -10.41 -23.14
CA ALA A 114 -11.74 -11.00 -22.45
C ALA A 114 -10.36 -10.56 -23.01
N ASP A 115 -10.30 -10.21 -24.29
CA ASP A 115 -9.08 -9.75 -24.96
C ASP A 115 -8.83 -8.24 -24.84
N TYR A 116 -9.69 -7.48 -24.13
CA TYR A 116 -9.58 -6.03 -24.00
C TYR A 116 -8.69 -5.60 -22.82
N ASN A 117 -7.65 -4.81 -23.09
CA ASN A 117 -6.59 -4.42 -22.16
C ASN A 117 -6.72 -2.98 -21.60
N GLY A 118 -7.91 -2.38 -21.64
CA GLY A 118 -8.08 -0.96 -21.29
C GLY A 118 -7.69 -0.61 -19.85
N SER A 119 -7.23 0.63 -19.66
CA SER A 119 -6.86 1.18 -18.36
C SER A 119 -8.07 1.78 -17.64
N LYS A 120 -8.15 1.59 -16.31
CA LYS A 120 -9.14 2.23 -15.44
C LYS A 120 -8.58 3.53 -14.86
N HIS A 121 -9.32 4.62 -15.02
CA HIS A 121 -9.08 5.88 -14.32
C HIS A 121 -10.40 6.46 -13.80
N ALA A 122 -10.78 6.09 -12.57
CA ALA A 122 -11.85 6.75 -11.84
C ALA A 122 -11.33 7.13 -10.45
N ASP A 123 -11.34 8.42 -10.14
CA ASP A 123 -10.87 8.97 -8.85
C ASP A 123 -12.03 9.41 -7.92
N TYR A 124 -13.27 9.08 -8.27
CA TYR A 124 -14.45 9.51 -7.53
C TYR A 124 -15.10 8.36 -6.75
N VAL A 125 -15.70 8.69 -5.60
CA VAL A 125 -16.30 7.72 -4.66
C VAL A 125 -17.82 7.87 -4.65
N GLY A 126 -18.43 7.62 -5.80
CA GLY A 126 -19.87 7.62 -6.01
C GLY A 126 -20.30 6.38 -6.77
N CYS A 127 -21.55 5.95 -6.58
CA CYS A 127 -22.13 4.85 -7.34
C CYS A 127 -23.35 5.33 -8.12
N GLY A 128 -23.41 4.93 -9.38
CA GLY A 128 -24.53 5.17 -10.29
C GLY A 128 -25.13 3.84 -10.72
N VAL A 129 -26.45 3.76 -10.72
CA VAL A 129 -27.20 2.62 -11.24
C VAL A 129 -28.24 3.17 -12.21
N VAL A 130 -28.26 2.63 -13.41
CA VAL A 130 -29.24 2.98 -14.44
C VAL A 130 -30.05 1.72 -14.73
N ILE A 131 -31.36 1.80 -14.54
CA ILE A 131 -32.30 0.73 -14.87
C ILE A 131 -33.29 1.32 -15.88
N GLU A 132 -33.23 0.83 -17.12
CA GLU A 132 -33.97 1.41 -18.24
C GLU A 132 -33.64 2.91 -18.36
N ASP A 133 -34.63 3.81 -18.19
CA ASP A 133 -34.44 5.27 -18.23
C ASP A 133 -34.33 5.92 -16.83
N ILE A 134 -34.36 5.13 -15.76
CA ILE A 134 -34.33 5.63 -14.38
C ILE A 134 -32.89 5.61 -13.85
N MET A 135 -32.40 6.79 -13.47
CA MET A 135 -31.05 7.01 -12.96
C MET A 135 -31.03 7.16 -11.44
N HIS A 136 -30.27 6.31 -10.75
CA HIS A 136 -30.06 6.35 -9.31
C HIS A 136 -28.59 6.64 -8.99
N GLY A 137 -28.31 7.83 -8.45
CA GLY A 137 -26.97 8.25 -8.05
C GLY A 137 -26.86 8.39 -6.54
N TYR A 138 -25.82 7.78 -5.96
CA TYR A 138 -25.52 7.91 -4.54
C TYR A 138 -24.03 8.20 -4.30
N ARG A 139 -23.77 9.07 -3.33
CA ARG A 139 -22.43 9.44 -2.88
C ARG A 139 -22.07 8.68 -1.61
N LEU A 140 -20.92 8.02 -1.60
CA LEU A 140 -20.40 7.34 -0.42
C LEU A 140 -19.48 8.30 0.38
N ASP A 141 -19.12 7.89 1.59
CA ASP A 141 -18.08 8.54 2.39
C ASP A 141 -16.75 8.57 1.60
N THR A 142 -16.01 9.67 1.67
CA THR A 142 -14.73 9.86 0.96
C THR A 142 -13.64 8.88 1.40
N SER A 143 -13.83 8.22 2.54
CA SER A 143 -12.96 7.15 3.04
C SER A 143 -13.11 5.85 2.25
N CYS A 144 -14.25 5.65 1.58
CA CYS A 144 -14.50 4.45 0.77
C CYS A 144 -13.58 4.41 -0.47
N SER A 145 -13.20 3.21 -0.89
CA SER A 145 -12.46 3.02 -2.15
C SER A 145 -13.38 2.99 -3.36
N VAL A 146 -12.81 3.20 -4.56
CA VAL A 146 -13.50 3.02 -5.84
C VAL A 146 -14.10 1.62 -5.94
N PHE A 147 -13.34 0.59 -5.53
CA PHE A 147 -13.83 -0.78 -5.42
C PHE A 147 -15.11 -0.88 -4.56
N THR A 148 -15.15 -0.21 -3.41
CA THR A 148 -16.34 -0.18 -2.55
C THR A 148 -17.51 0.52 -3.24
N ALA A 149 -17.26 1.64 -3.93
CA ALA A 149 -18.30 2.35 -4.67
C ALA A 149 -18.88 1.49 -5.81
N GLU A 150 -18.03 0.86 -6.62
CA GLU A 150 -18.42 -0.08 -7.68
C GLU A 150 -19.21 -1.27 -7.12
N ALA A 151 -18.75 -1.87 -6.01
CA ALA A 151 -19.47 -2.96 -5.36
C ALA A 151 -20.84 -2.51 -4.79
N VAL A 152 -20.91 -1.30 -4.22
CA VAL A 152 -22.17 -0.74 -3.73
C VAL A 152 -23.14 -0.45 -4.88
N ALA A 153 -22.65 -0.08 -6.07
CA ALA A 153 -23.49 0.06 -7.26
C ALA A 153 -24.21 -1.25 -7.59
N ILE A 154 -23.47 -2.36 -7.66
CA ILE A 154 -24.04 -3.70 -7.92
C ILE A 154 -25.02 -4.09 -6.81
N TYR A 155 -24.64 -3.88 -5.54
CA TYR A 155 -25.53 -4.16 -4.41
C TYR A 155 -26.83 -3.37 -4.49
N ARG A 156 -26.77 -2.10 -4.90
CA ARG A 156 -27.95 -1.24 -5.08
C ARG A 156 -28.81 -1.68 -6.26
N ALA A 157 -28.21 -2.07 -7.38
CA ALA A 157 -28.93 -2.64 -8.51
C ALA A 157 -29.73 -3.88 -8.08
N LEU A 158 -29.11 -4.78 -7.31
CA LEU A 158 -29.77 -5.98 -6.78
C LEU A 158 -30.92 -5.65 -5.81
N GLN A 159 -30.78 -4.60 -4.99
CA GLN A 159 -31.87 -4.15 -4.12
C GLN A 159 -33.05 -3.55 -4.89
N LEU A 160 -32.77 -2.84 -5.99
CA LEU A 160 -33.81 -2.23 -6.82
C LEU A 160 -34.61 -3.30 -7.57
N ILE A 161 -33.98 -4.38 -8.03
CA ILE A 161 -34.69 -5.45 -8.73
C ILE A 161 -35.49 -6.38 -7.81
N ASP A 162 -35.15 -6.48 -6.51
CA ASP A 162 -35.84 -7.39 -5.55
C ASP A 162 -37.36 -7.15 -5.45
N SER A 163 -37.82 -5.93 -5.75
CA SER A 163 -39.23 -5.55 -5.71
C SER A 163 -39.89 -5.41 -7.09
N ASN A 164 -39.14 -5.61 -8.18
CA ASN A 164 -39.59 -5.28 -9.54
C ASN A 164 -39.80 -6.53 -10.40
N MET A 165 -40.73 -6.42 -11.35
CA MET A 165 -40.88 -7.35 -12.47
C MET A 165 -40.26 -6.72 -13.73
N PRO A 166 -39.77 -7.50 -14.71
CA PRO A 166 -39.76 -8.97 -14.79
C PRO A 166 -38.66 -9.60 -13.93
N ARG A 167 -38.73 -10.92 -13.64
CA ARG A 167 -37.72 -11.63 -12.83
C ARG A 167 -36.41 -11.98 -13.56
N LYS A 168 -36.29 -11.62 -14.84
CA LYS A 168 -35.09 -11.84 -15.65
C LYS A 168 -34.32 -10.54 -15.80
N HIS A 169 -33.08 -10.50 -15.33
CA HIS A 169 -32.24 -9.30 -15.37
C HIS A 169 -30.82 -9.62 -15.85
N CYS A 170 -30.24 -8.65 -16.56
CA CYS A 170 -28.80 -8.63 -16.87
C CYS A 170 -28.19 -7.41 -16.18
N ILE A 171 -27.17 -7.61 -15.35
CA ILE A 171 -26.43 -6.55 -14.67
C ILE A 171 -25.10 -6.37 -15.40
N TYR A 172 -24.93 -5.20 -16.00
CA TYR A 172 -23.69 -4.80 -16.63
C TYR A 172 -22.84 -3.98 -15.65
N THR A 173 -21.54 -4.26 -15.59
CA THR A 173 -20.59 -3.49 -14.78
C THR A 173 -19.24 -3.45 -15.45
N ASP A 174 -18.54 -2.32 -15.32
CA ASP A 174 -17.15 -2.19 -15.74
C ASP A 174 -16.15 -2.59 -14.64
N SER A 175 -16.64 -3.03 -13.47
CA SER A 175 -15.82 -3.47 -12.36
C SER A 175 -15.36 -4.92 -12.44
N MET A 176 -14.32 -5.16 -13.25
CA MET A 176 -13.65 -6.47 -13.29
C MET A 176 -13.21 -6.92 -11.89
N SER A 177 -12.62 -6.01 -11.11
CA SER A 177 -12.16 -6.32 -9.76
C SER A 177 -13.27 -6.81 -8.83
N VAL A 178 -14.49 -6.25 -8.94
CA VAL A 178 -15.62 -6.69 -8.10
C VAL A 178 -16.15 -8.05 -8.58
N LEU A 179 -16.22 -8.28 -9.88
CA LEU A 179 -16.62 -9.57 -10.45
C LEU A 179 -15.64 -10.70 -10.08
N GLU A 180 -14.34 -10.47 -10.22
CA GLU A 180 -13.30 -11.41 -9.78
C GLU A 180 -13.38 -11.69 -8.26
N ALA A 181 -13.71 -10.68 -7.46
CA ALA A 181 -13.87 -10.83 -6.01
C ALA A 181 -15.15 -11.62 -5.62
N LEU A 182 -16.20 -11.56 -6.46
CA LEU A 182 -17.43 -12.35 -6.29
C LEU A 182 -17.20 -13.81 -6.67
N GLU A 183 -16.50 -14.07 -7.77
CA GLU A 183 -16.16 -15.42 -8.22
C GLU A 183 -15.15 -16.10 -7.27
N ASN A 184 -14.13 -15.38 -6.81
CA ASN A 184 -13.08 -15.89 -5.93
C ASN A 184 -13.27 -15.48 -4.47
N TYR A 185 -14.51 -15.52 -3.96
CA TYR A 185 -14.78 -15.14 -2.58
C TYR A 185 -14.08 -16.07 -1.59
N ASN A 186 -13.71 -15.54 -0.42
CA ASN A 186 -13.09 -16.29 0.67
C ASN A 186 -13.51 -15.74 2.04
N ASP A 187 -13.07 -16.34 3.13
CA ASP A 187 -13.39 -15.92 4.51
C ASP A 187 -12.96 -14.48 4.87
N ARG A 188 -12.13 -13.86 4.02
CA ARG A 188 -11.70 -12.46 4.13
C ARG A 188 -12.43 -11.56 3.11
N CYS A 189 -13.56 -12.02 2.57
CA CYS A 189 -14.35 -11.29 1.57
C CYS A 189 -14.67 -9.87 2.03
N HIS A 190 -14.68 -8.97 1.06
CA HIS A 190 -15.09 -7.60 1.32
C HIS A 190 -16.54 -7.58 1.80
N ALA A 191 -16.86 -6.83 2.85
CA ALA A 191 -18.17 -6.93 3.49
C ALA A 191 -19.34 -6.58 2.54
N VAL A 192 -19.11 -5.75 1.52
CA VAL A 192 -20.08 -5.49 0.44
C VAL A 192 -20.19 -6.68 -0.52
N VAL A 193 -19.08 -7.33 -0.88
CA VAL A 193 -19.09 -8.55 -1.72
C VAL A 193 -19.91 -9.65 -1.04
N CYS A 194 -19.70 -9.87 0.26
CA CYS A 194 -20.47 -10.87 0.99
C CYS A 194 -21.98 -10.52 1.03
N LYS A 195 -22.36 -9.23 1.05
CA LYS A 195 -23.76 -8.78 0.94
C LYS A 195 -24.35 -8.97 -0.45
N ILE A 196 -23.55 -8.79 -1.51
CA ILE A 196 -23.94 -9.06 -2.90
C ILE A 196 -24.24 -10.55 -3.05
N LEU A 197 -23.37 -11.44 -2.55
CA LEU A 197 -23.61 -12.88 -2.61
C LEU A 197 -24.89 -13.29 -1.86
N ASP A 198 -25.11 -12.73 -0.67
CA ASP A 198 -26.33 -12.98 0.11
C ASP A 198 -27.61 -12.56 -0.64
N ILE A 199 -27.69 -11.31 -1.13
CA ILE A 199 -28.88 -10.84 -1.85
C ILE A 199 -29.07 -11.60 -3.17
N THR A 200 -27.98 -11.95 -3.87
CA THR A 200 -28.05 -12.70 -5.13
C THR A 200 -28.60 -14.10 -4.88
N SER A 201 -28.09 -14.82 -3.87
CA SER A 201 -28.60 -16.14 -3.48
C SER A 201 -30.10 -16.08 -3.10
N ARG A 202 -30.49 -15.04 -2.35
CA ARG A 202 -31.89 -14.81 -1.99
C ARG A 202 -32.77 -14.57 -3.22
N LEU A 203 -32.31 -13.79 -4.19
CA LEU A 203 -33.03 -13.53 -5.44
C LEU A 203 -33.18 -14.81 -6.27
N TYR A 204 -32.13 -15.61 -6.40
CA TYR A 204 -32.21 -16.93 -7.05
C TYR A 204 -33.24 -17.84 -6.34
N SER A 205 -33.26 -17.85 -5.01
CA SER A 205 -34.26 -18.63 -4.25
C SER A 205 -35.70 -18.17 -4.48
N LYS A 206 -35.91 -16.88 -4.82
CA LYS A 206 -37.21 -16.32 -5.23
C LYS A 206 -37.55 -16.59 -6.70
N GLY A 207 -36.68 -17.27 -7.46
CA GLY A 207 -36.87 -17.57 -8.88
C GLY A 207 -36.53 -16.42 -9.81
N PHE A 208 -35.63 -15.52 -9.41
CA PHE A 208 -35.02 -14.56 -10.34
C PHE A 208 -33.93 -15.26 -11.17
N ASP A 209 -33.77 -14.79 -12.40
CA ASP A 209 -32.70 -15.20 -13.32
C ASP A 209 -31.83 -13.96 -13.59
N ILE A 210 -30.62 -13.97 -13.05
CA ILE A 210 -29.72 -12.80 -13.02
C ILE A 210 -28.40 -13.20 -13.66
N VAL A 211 -28.04 -12.50 -14.72
CA VAL A 211 -26.77 -12.62 -15.42
C VAL A 211 -25.90 -11.41 -15.12
N PHE A 212 -24.64 -11.63 -14.71
CA PHE A 212 -23.66 -10.56 -14.57
C PHE A 212 -22.77 -10.53 -15.82
N CYS A 213 -22.53 -9.33 -16.36
CA CYS A 213 -21.73 -9.15 -17.57
C CYS A 213 -20.71 -8.03 -17.37
N TRP A 214 -19.45 -8.31 -17.69
CA TRP A 214 -18.41 -7.28 -17.70
C TRP A 214 -18.41 -6.50 -19.02
N LEU A 215 -18.26 -5.19 -18.92
CA LEU A 215 -18.06 -4.29 -20.06
C LEU A 215 -16.80 -3.44 -19.85
N PRO A 216 -16.06 -3.09 -20.91
CA PRO A 216 -14.96 -2.16 -20.78
C PRO A 216 -15.47 -0.73 -20.53
N SER A 217 -14.80 -0.01 -19.64
CA SER A 217 -15.11 1.39 -19.33
C SER A 217 -14.64 2.33 -20.44
N HIS A 218 -15.34 3.46 -20.63
CA HIS A 218 -14.97 4.56 -21.54
C HIS A 218 -14.83 4.21 -23.03
N VAL A 219 -15.57 3.20 -23.52
CA VAL A 219 -15.52 2.78 -24.94
C VAL A 219 -16.79 3.17 -25.73
N GLY A 220 -17.57 4.14 -25.26
CA GLY A 220 -18.78 4.57 -25.98
C GLY A 220 -19.99 3.64 -25.81
N ILE A 221 -20.00 2.75 -24.81
CA ILE A 221 -21.10 1.80 -24.63
C ILE A 221 -22.33 2.51 -24.05
N ILE A 222 -23.38 2.56 -24.86
CA ILE A 222 -24.70 3.10 -24.51
C ILE A 222 -25.21 2.37 -23.25
N GLY A 223 -25.52 3.12 -22.20
CA GLY A 223 -25.93 2.62 -20.88
C GLY A 223 -24.83 2.68 -19.81
N ASN A 224 -23.56 2.42 -20.15
CA ASN A 224 -22.44 2.55 -19.20
C ASN A 224 -22.07 4.02 -18.95
N GLU A 225 -21.99 4.84 -20.01
CA GLU A 225 -21.62 6.26 -19.87
C GLU A 225 -22.61 7.07 -19.01
N PRO A 226 -23.95 6.86 -19.12
CA PRO A 226 -24.90 7.44 -18.17
C PRO A 226 -24.65 6.99 -16.73
N ALA A 227 -24.36 5.71 -16.49
CA ALA A 227 -24.08 5.20 -15.14
C ALA A 227 -22.83 5.87 -14.53
N ASP A 228 -21.75 6.01 -15.31
CA ASP A 228 -20.54 6.74 -14.90
C ASP A 228 -20.80 8.23 -14.65
N SER A 229 -21.63 8.85 -15.49
CA SER A 229 -22.02 10.25 -15.33
C SER A 229 -22.82 10.46 -14.04
N VAL A 230 -23.79 9.58 -13.76
CA VAL A 230 -24.60 9.59 -12.54
C VAL A 230 -23.73 9.34 -11.31
N ALA A 231 -22.79 8.41 -11.38
CA ALA A 231 -21.87 8.11 -10.29
C ALA A 231 -20.95 9.31 -9.97
N ARG A 232 -20.49 10.04 -10.99
CA ARG A 232 -19.68 11.28 -10.84
C ARG A 232 -20.47 12.45 -10.30
N SER A 233 -21.71 12.61 -10.73
CA SER A 233 -22.56 13.75 -10.37
C SER A 233 -23.41 13.51 -9.12
N ALA A 234 -23.33 12.32 -8.50
CA ALA A 234 -24.11 11.96 -7.33
C ALA A 234 -23.87 12.91 -6.14
N THR A 235 -24.94 13.56 -5.69
CA THR A 235 -24.93 14.43 -4.50
C THR A 235 -25.61 13.78 -3.29
N THR A 236 -26.55 12.86 -3.52
CA THR A 236 -27.32 12.18 -2.49
C THR A 236 -26.45 11.28 -1.63
N HIS A 237 -26.21 11.66 -0.38
CA HIS A 237 -25.36 10.89 0.53
C HIS A 237 -26.01 9.57 0.95
N LEU A 238 -25.27 8.48 0.78
CA LEU A 238 -25.64 7.16 1.25
C LEU A 238 -24.98 6.89 2.60
N PRO A 239 -25.75 6.76 3.71
CA PRO A 239 -25.19 6.53 5.04
C PRO A 239 -24.73 5.08 5.21
N LEU A 240 -23.79 4.63 4.38
CA LEU A 240 -23.16 3.31 4.49
C LEU A 240 -21.91 3.42 5.36
N ALA A 241 -21.77 2.52 6.32
CA ALA A 241 -20.57 2.41 7.13
C ALA A 241 -19.36 2.00 6.28
N VAL A 242 -18.18 2.54 6.59
CA VAL A 242 -16.94 2.34 5.84
C VAL A 242 -16.39 0.94 6.10
N PRO A 243 -16.06 0.16 5.05
CA PRO A 243 -15.45 -1.15 5.21
C PRO A 243 -14.10 -1.10 5.93
N LEU A 244 -13.80 -2.11 6.77
CA LEU A 244 -12.52 -2.19 7.49
C LEU A 244 -11.30 -2.20 6.56
N MET A 245 -11.43 -2.73 5.34
CA MET A 245 -10.35 -2.78 4.36
C MET A 245 -10.00 -1.38 3.85
N ASP A 246 -11.00 -0.54 3.62
CA ASP A 246 -10.81 0.86 3.22
C ASP A 246 -10.11 1.65 4.34
N MET A 247 -10.51 1.43 5.60
CA MET A 247 -9.81 2.03 6.73
C MET A 247 -8.36 1.56 6.86
N LYS A 248 -8.07 0.28 6.63
CA LYS A 248 -6.69 -0.24 6.62
C LYS A 248 -5.86 0.41 5.52
N ARG A 249 -6.44 0.70 4.36
CA ARG A 249 -5.79 1.43 3.25
C ARG A 249 -5.45 2.85 3.68
N ILE A 250 -6.39 3.58 4.28
CA ILE A 250 -6.17 4.94 4.79
C ILE A 250 -5.05 4.96 5.83
N ILE A 251 -5.11 4.07 6.83
CA ILE A 251 -4.06 3.96 7.87
C ILE A 251 -2.70 3.70 7.23
N LEU A 252 -2.62 2.80 6.24
CA LEU A 252 -1.38 2.50 5.56
C LEU A 252 -0.84 3.72 4.82
N HIS A 253 -1.71 4.48 4.14
CA HIS A 253 -1.34 5.70 3.43
C HIS A 253 -0.76 6.75 4.38
N HIS A 254 -1.46 7.10 5.48
CA HIS A 254 -0.96 8.06 6.46
C HIS A 254 0.37 7.62 7.10
N ILE A 255 0.49 6.34 7.46
CA ILE A 255 1.75 5.80 8.03
C ILE A 255 2.90 5.90 7.02
N PHE A 256 2.62 5.67 5.73
CA PHE A 256 3.60 5.80 4.68
C PHE A 256 4.01 7.27 4.45
N MET A 257 3.06 8.20 4.49
CA MET A 257 3.32 9.65 4.40
C MET A 257 4.27 10.10 5.52
N ILE A 258 3.98 9.74 6.77
CA ILE A 258 4.86 10.05 7.92
C ILE A 258 6.25 9.44 7.73
N TRP A 259 6.32 8.21 7.21
CA TRP A 259 7.60 7.58 6.94
C TRP A 259 8.38 8.34 5.86
N GLN A 260 7.71 8.74 4.78
CA GLN A 260 8.30 9.51 3.69
C GLN A 260 8.77 10.88 4.19
N GLU A 261 8.00 11.60 5.01
CA GLU A 261 8.42 12.87 5.61
C GLU A 261 9.68 12.70 6.48
N SER A 262 9.69 11.70 7.36
CA SER A 262 10.86 11.38 8.19
C SER A 262 12.09 11.02 7.35
N TRP A 263 11.87 10.38 6.20
CA TRP A 263 12.91 10.03 5.24
C TRP A 263 13.42 11.25 4.47
N SER A 264 12.54 12.15 4.04
CA SER A 264 12.89 13.40 3.36
C SER A 264 13.76 14.32 4.24
N LEU A 265 13.62 14.22 5.57
CA LEU A 265 14.48 14.93 6.54
C LEU A 265 15.89 14.32 6.69
N GLN A 266 16.20 13.20 6.04
CA GLN A 266 17.51 12.54 6.11
C GLN A 266 18.53 13.15 5.14
N LEU A 267 18.82 14.45 5.27
CA LEU A 267 19.69 15.20 4.36
C LEU A 267 21.12 14.63 4.27
N ASP A 268 21.69 14.19 5.40
CA ASP A 268 23.05 13.62 5.47
C ASP A 268 23.13 12.12 5.14
N ASN A 269 22.00 11.48 4.84
CA ASN A 269 21.98 10.05 4.58
C ASN A 269 22.38 9.75 3.13
N LYS A 270 23.52 9.08 2.95
CA LYS A 270 24.08 8.71 1.64
C LYS A 270 23.08 7.97 0.74
N LEU A 271 22.21 7.13 1.31
CA LEU A 271 21.19 6.41 0.55
C LEU A 271 20.06 7.34 0.11
N HIS A 272 19.66 8.30 0.95
CA HIS A 272 18.59 9.25 0.65
C HIS A 272 18.92 10.07 -0.60
N SER A 273 20.18 10.48 -0.78
CA SER A 273 20.62 11.21 -1.98
C SER A 273 20.34 10.48 -3.30
N GLY A 274 20.31 9.14 -3.30
CA GLY A 274 19.97 8.36 -4.49
C GLY A 274 18.63 7.63 -4.44
N LYS A 275 17.94 7.67 -3.30
CA LYS A 275 16.61 7.13 -3.09
C LYS A 275 15.78 8.13 -2.26
N PRO A 276 15.38 9.28 -2.82
CA PRO A 276 14.61 10.27 -2.08
C PRO A 276 13.19 9.76 -1.76
N VAL A 277 12.64 8.92 -2.64
CA VAL A 277 11.31 8.32 -2.48
C VAL A 277 11.42 6.89 -1.96
N ILE A 278 10.73 6.62 -0.85
CA ILE A 278 10.57 5.28 -0.31
C ILE A 278 9.79 4.43 -1.32
N GLY A 279 10.23 3.20 -1.52
CA GLY A 279 9.59 2.27 -2.44
C GLY A 279 10.40 1.00 -2.60
N VAL A 280 9.80 -0.02 -3.19
CA VAL A 280 10.51 -1.26 -3.51
C VAL A 280 11.49 -0.97 -4.65
N TRP A 281 12.74 -1.37 -4.46
CA TRP A 281 13.71 -1.48 -5.55
C TRP A 281 13.90 -2.94 -5.91
N PRO A 282 14.21 -3.27 -7.18
CA PRO A 282 14.42 -4.64 -7.59
C PRO A 282 15.61 -5.25 -6.86
N VAL A 283 15.44 -6.51 -6.44
CA VAL A 283 16.49 -7.31 -5.80
C VAL A 283 17.28 -8.04 -6.88
N MET A 284 18.60 -8.07 -6.75
CA MET A 284 19.43 -8.82 -7.71
C MET A 284 19.22 -10.34 -7.54
N PRO A 285 19.17 -11.13 -8.61
CA PRO A 285 18.95 -12.59 -8.52
C PRO A 285 20.00 -13.31 -7.65
N MET A 286 21.23 -12.82 -7.67
CA MET A 286 22.33 -13.38 -6.88
C MET A 286 22.54 -12.61 -5.58
N ARG A 287 22.28 -13.26 -4.44
CA ARG A 287 22.47 -12.70 -3.09
C ARG A 287 23.83 -12.06 -2.86
N ARG A 288 24.93 -12.69 -3.31
CA ARG A 288 26.29 -12.14 -3.12
C ARG A 288 26.46 -10.79 -3.83
N THR A 289 25.86 -10.62 -5.00
CA THR A 289 25.89 -9.38 -5.77
C THR A 289 24.96 -8.34 -5.15
N ASP A 290 23.77 -8.76 -4.71
CA ASP A 290 22.79 -7.90 -4.05
C ASP A 290 23.33 -7.26 -2.76
N VAL A 291 24.06 -8.04 -1.95
CA VAL A 291 24.73 -7.54 -0.73
C VAL A 291 25.75 -6.47 -1.08
N LYS A 292 26.56 -6.69 -2.13
CA LYS A 292 27.55 -5.69 -2.57
C LYS A 292 26.88 -4.42 -3.07
N LEU A 293 25.80 -4.56 -3.87
CA LEU A 293 25.01 -3.43 -4.34
C LEU A 293 24.41 -2.64 -3.17
N THR A 294 23.82 -3.34 -2.21
CA THR A 294 23.23 -2.72 -1.01
C THR A 294 24.28 -1.95 -0.20
N ARG A 295 25.49 -2.51 -0.02
CA ARG A 295 26.61 -1.82 0.64
C ARG A 295 27.05 -0.56 -0.12
N LEU A 296 27.10 -0.62 -1.45
CA LEU A 296 27.38 0.55 -2.29
C LEU A 296 26.29 1.62 -2.16
N ARG A 297 25.01 1.23 -2.24
CA ARG A 297 23.83 2.11 -2.07
C ARG A 297 23.81 2.83 -0.72
N ILE A 298 24.08 2.09 0.36
CA ILE A 298 24.17 2.67 1.71
C ILE A 298 25.45 3.52 1.86
N GLY A 299 26.44 3.32 1.00
CA GLY A 299 27.74 3.98 1.07
C GLY A 299 28.63 3.43 2.18
N HIS A 300 28.41 2.17 2.58
CA HIS A 300 29.09 1.47 3.68
C HIS A 300 29.66 0.14 3.20
N THR A 301 30.94 0.15 2.83
CA THR A 301 31.70 -1.02 2.37
C THR A 301 32.73 -1.45 3.42
N ARG A 302 33.30 -2.67 3.27
CA ARG A 302 34.39 -3.11 4.14
C ARG A 302 35.55 -2.11 4.10
N PHE A 303 35.92 -1.63 2.91
CA PHE A 303 37.00 -0.65 2.75
C PHE A 303 36.73 0.67 3.47
N THR A 304 35.53 1.22 3.29
CA THR A 304 35.22 2.59 3.75
C THR A 304 34.86 2.66 5.25
N HIS A 305 34.45 1.56 5.88
CA HIS A 305 33.91 1.58 7.26
C HIS A 305 34.56 0.58 8.22
N ARG A 306 35.52 -0.24 7.79
CA ARG A 306 36.23 -1.17 8.68
C ARG A 306 37.01 -0.45 9.78
N HIS A 307 37.59 0.71 9.48
CA HIS A 307 38.37 1.49 10.43
C HIS A 307 37.55 1.84 11.69
N LEU A 308 36.27 2.20 11.54
CA LEU A 308 35.33 2.45 12.66
C LEU A 308 35.08 1.21 13.53
N LEU A 309 35.17 0.01 12.96
CA LEU A 309 34.99 -1.24 13.70
C LEU A 309 36.25 -1.66 14.45
N LEU A 310 37.43 -1.19 14.00
CA LEU A 310 38.73 -1.55 14.55
C LEU A 310 39.38 -0.42 15.37
N GLY A 311 38.81 0.79 15.35
CA GLY A 311 39.42 1.97 15.97
C GLY A 311 40.66 2.47 15.23
N GLU A 312 40.74 2.22 13.92
CA GLU A 312 41.84 2.68 13.05
C GLU A 312 41.48 4.02 12.39
N ASP A 313 42.48 4.66 11.80
CA ASP A 313 42.28 5.86 10.97
C ASP A 313 41.54 5.53 9.67
N ALA A 314 40.76 6.50 9.18
CA ALA A 314 40.05 6.34 7.92
C ALA A 314 41.04 6.22 6.75
N PRO A 315 40.85 5.26 5.82
CA PRO A 315 41.75 5.12 4.69
C PRO A 315 41.65 6.35 3.79
N GLU A 316 42.79 6.94 3.46
CA GLU A 316 42.88 8.14 2.61
C GLU A 316 43.35 7.83 1.20
N CYS A 317 42.83 8.59 0.24
CA CYS A 317 43.30 8.54 -1.13
C CYS A 317 44.71 9.14 -1.23
N PRO A 318 45.73 8.38 -1.67
CA PRO A 318 47.11 8.88 -1.72
C PRO A 318 47.28 10.13 -2.58
N SER A 319 46.51 10.21 -3.67
CA SER A 319 46.55 11.31 -4.64
C SER A 319 45.71 12.51 -4.21
N CYS A 320 44.53 12.30 -3.63
CA CYS A 320 43.58 13.38 -3.32
C CYS A 320 43.65 13.87 -1.87
N LYS A 321 44.29 13.11 -0.96
CA LYS A 321 44.36 13.41 0.48
C LYS A 321 43.00 13.61 1.15
N VAL A 322 41.99 12.91 0.65
CA VAL A 322 40.64 12.84 1.24
C VAL A 322 40.33 11.40 1.63
N SER A 323 39.53 11.23 2.68
CA SER A 323 39.08 9.90 3.11
C SER A 323 38.27 9.21 2.02
N TYR A 324 38.48 7.91 1.85
CA TYR A 324 37.74 7.13 0.87
C TYR A 324 36.27 6.99 1.23
N THR A 325 35.41 7.38 0.30
CA THR A 325 33.97 7.12 0.33
C THR A 325 33.54 6.38 -0.94
N VAL A 326 32.37 5.75 -0.93
CA VAL A 326 31.81 5.14 -2.16
C VAL A 326 31.64 6.19 -3.26
N ARG A 327 31.22 7.40 -2.91
CA ARG A 327 31.14 8.54 -3.85
C ARG A 327 32.51 8.88 -4.43
N HIS A 328 33.54 9.00 -3.60
CA HIS A 328 34.88 9.30 -4.07
C HIS A 328 35.40 8.23 -5.04
N ILE A 329 35.21 6.94 -4.71
CA ILE A 329 35.67 5.83 -5.58
C ILE A 329 34.90 5.81 -6.91
N LEU A 330 33.57 5.95 -6.87
CA LEU A 330 32.73 5.79 -8.05
C LEU A 330 32.62 7.05 -8.92
N ILE A 331 32.78 8.24 -8.35
CA ILE A 331 32.47 9.52 -9.01
C ILE A 331 33.67 10.48 -8.96
N ASP A 332 34.15 10.84 -7.77
CA ASP A 332 34.97 12.06 -7.62
C ASP A 332 36.47 11.84 -7.89
N CYS A 333 37.02 10.65 -7.64
CA CYS A 333 38.47 10.43 -7.67
C CYS A 333 39.04 10.54 -9.09
N PRO A 334 40.00 11.45 -9.37
CA PRO A 334 40.60 11.61 -10.70
C PRO A 334 41.37 10.38 -11.16
N VAL A 335 41.98 9.62 -10.24
CA VAL A 335 42.74 8.39 -10.53
C VAL A 335 41.89 7.35 -11.26
N PHE A 336 40.59 7.30 -10.97
CA PHE A 336 39.68 6.34 -11.59
C PHE A 336 38.96 6.88 -12.83
N ASN A 337 39.26 8.10 -13.28
CA ASN A 337 38.52 8.74 -14.37
C ASN A 337 38.60 8.00 -15.70
N ASN A 338 39.80 7.56 -16.10
CA ASN A 338 39.98 6.81 -17.34
C ASN A 338 39.19 5.50 -17.32
N TYR A 339 39.16 4.80 -16.17
CA TYR A 339 38.35 3.60 -16.01
C TYR A 339 36.85 3.90 -16.08
N ARG A 340 36.37 5.04 -15.54
CA ARG A 340 34.95 5.43 -15.67
C ARG A 340 34.56 5.64 -17.13
N ILE A 341 35.39 6.36 -17.89
CA ILE A 341 35.15 6.57 -19.32
C ILE A 341 35.08 5.23 -20.06
N THR A 342 36.00 4.30 -19.78
CA THR A 342 36.00 2.97 -20.44
C THR A 342 34.79 2.10 -20.10
N PHE A 343 34.34 2.08 -18.84
CA PHE A 343 33.29 1.15 -18.41
C PHE A 343 31.87 1.74 -18.45
N PHE A 344 31.75 3.06 -18.35
CA PHE A 344 30.46 3.78 -18.26
C PHE A 344 30.21 4.73 -19.43
N ASN A 345 31.17 4.90 -20.34
CA ASN A 345 31.10 5.83 -21.48
C ASN A 345 30.83 7.29 -21.10
N SER A 346 31.10 7.68 -19.84
CA SER A 346 30.90 9.05 -19.34
C SER A 346 31.87 9.36 -18.19
N SER A 347 32.31 10.62 -18.13
CA SER A 347 33.03 11.22 -17.00
C SER A 347 32.12 11.96 -16.02
N HIS A 348 30.88 12.26 -16.43
CA HIS A 348 29.89 13.00 -15.64
C HIS A 348 28.76 12.05 -15.25
N LEU A 349 29.00 11.31 -14.17
CA LEU A 349 28.04 10.37 -13.61
C LEU A 349 27.64 10.84 -12.22
N THR A 350 26.42 10.50 -11.83
CA THR A 350 25.95 10.64 -10.45
C THR A 350 25.91 9.26 -9.77
N LEU A 351 25.89 9.23 -8.44
CA LEU A 351 25.68 7.97 -7.71
C LEU A 351 24.38 7.26 -8.11
N PRO A 352 23.23 7.96 -8.24
CA PRO A 352 21.99 7.35 -8.75
C PRO A 352 22.14 6.63 -10.09
N ASP A 353 22.93 7.17 -11.04
CA ASP A 353 23.12 6.54 -12.35
C ASP A 353 23.82 5.17 -12.25
N LEU A 354 24.67 5.01 -11.23
CA LEU A 354 25.47 3.80 -11.03
C LEU A 354 24.81 2.79 -10.11
N VAL A 355 24.29 3.24 -8.96
CA VAL A 355 23.78 2.39 -7.88
C VAL A 355 22.31 2.59 -7.56
N GLY A 356 21.58 3.38 -8.37
CA GLY A 356 20.15 3.65 -8.21
C GLY A 356 19.28 2.42 -8.40
N GLU A 357 17.98 2.63 -8.68
CA GLU A 357 16.99 1.54 -8.77
C GLU A 357 17.43 0.44 -9.73
N ILE A 358 17.86 0.84 -10.93
CA ILE A 358 18.49 -0.02 -11.93
C ILE A 358 19.99 0.27 -11.92
N PRO A 359 20.83 -0.63 -11.36
CA PRO A 359 22.27 -0.40 -11.33
C PRO A 359 22.87 -0.50 -12.73
N TYR A 360 23.93 0.27 -12.98
CA TYR A 360 24.62 0.25 -14.27
C TYR A 360 25.24 -1.11 -14.56
N GLN A 361 25.07 -1.63 -15.77
CA GLN A 361 25.42 -3.02 -16.14
C GLN A 361 26.91 -3.34 -15.87
N ASN A 362 27.81 -2.40 -16.16
CA ASN A 362 29.25 -2.55 -16.00
C ASN A 362 29.79 -2.18 -14.61
N LEU A 363 28.93 -1.85 -13.63
CA LEU A 363 29.34 -1.39 -12.30
C LEU A 363 30.31 -2.37 -11.62
N PHE A 364 29.97 -3.65 -11.57
CA PHE A 364 30.80 -4.64 -10.90
C PHE A 364 32.08 -4.97 -11.66
N ALA A 365 32.08 -4.85 -12.99
CA ALA A 365 33.27 -5.01 -13.82
C ALA A 365 34.26 -3.87 -13.59
N PHE A 366 33.78 -2.62 -13.54
CA PHE A 366 34.57 -1.45 -13.16
C PHE A 366 35.22 -1.63 -11.78
N ILE A 367 34.41 -1.94 -10.76
CA ILE A 367 34.86 -2.12 -9.38
C ILE A 367 35.91 -3.24 -9.26
N ARG A 368 35.77 -4.31 -10.06
CA ARG A 368 36.77 -5.39 -10.14
C ARG A 368 38.09 -4.88 -10.70
N ARG A 369 38.03 -4.10 -11.78
CA ARG A 369 39.22 -3.58 -12.48
C ARG A 369 40.05 -2.64 -11.61
N ILE A 370 39.39 -1.84 -10.77
CA ILE A 370 40.06 -0.92 -9.82
C ILE A 370 40.44 -1.59 -8.49
N GLY A 371 40.22 -2.90 -8.32
CA GLY A 371 40.70 -3.68 -7.17
C GLY A 371 39.80 -3.64 -5.91
N PHE A 372 38.63 -3.02 -5.96
CA PHE A 372 37.76 -2.83 -4.78
C PHE A 372 36.71 -3.93 -4.57
N LEU A 373 36.51 -4.84 -5.53
CA LEU A 373 35.38 -5.79 -5.51
C LEU A 373 35.35 -6.74 -4.29
N PHE A 374 36.51 -7.10 -3.76
CA PHE A 374 36.63 -7.92 -2.55
C PHE A 374 36.58 -7.10 -1.27
N LEU A 375 36.68 -5.77 -1.38
CA LEU A 375 36.66 -4.82 -0.27
C LEU A 375 35.26 -4.16 -0.10
N ILE A 376 34.27 -4.62 -0.87
CA ILE A 376 32.85 -4.33 -0.68
C ILE A 376 32.24 -5.41 0.18
#